data_AF-A0AB35M650-F1
#
_entry.id   AF-A0AB35M650-F1
#
_cell.length_a   1.000
_cell.length_b   1.000
_cell.length_c   1.000
_cell.angle_alpha   90.00
_cell.angle_beta   90.00
_cell.angle_gamma   90.00
#
_symmetry.space_group_name_H-M   'P 1'
#
loop_
_entity.id
_entity.type
_entity.pdbx_description
1 polymer ?
#
loop_
_entity_poly.entity_id
_entity_poly.type
_entity_poly.pdbx_seq_one_letter_code
_entity_poly.pdbx_strand_id
1 'polypeptide(L)'
;MTLSTSRFDTLTRLSERRRDGAARQLNQQRQRQDSAASQLATLEQYRLDYRQQMQQRLAQGLDPASWQNFQTFIASLDNAIAQCRQRVAMETSQTTARHQRLVSEQRTHAAWQGLAERAALETSREVRASEQRRSDEMAMQAWRRHASL
;
A
#
# COMPACT_ATOMS: atom_id res chain seq x y z
N MET A 1 1.35 12.87 34.76
CA MET A 1 0.47 12.32 33.70
C MET A 1 1.22 12.00 32.39
N THR A 2 2.47 11.52 32.43
CA THR A 2 3.32 11.36 31.23
C THR A 2 3.15 10.02 30.49
N LEU A 3 2.59 9.00 31.14
CA LEU A 3 2.45 7.65 30.59
C LEU A 3 1.45 7.56 29.42
N SER A 4 0.38 8.37 29.45
CA SER A 4 -0.68 8.34 28.42
C SER A 4 -0.19 8.90 27.07
N THR A 5 0.50 10.05 27.11
CA THR A 5 1.09 10.70 25.93
C THR A 5 2.16 9.81 25.27
N SER A 6 3.00 9.14 26.08
CA SER A 6 4.00 8.19 25.59
C SER A 6 3.39 6.95 24.92
N ARG A 7 2.23 6.47 25.42
CA ARG A 7 1.51 5.35 24.81
C ARG A 7 0.90 5.69 23.45
N PHE A 8 0.26 6.87 23.32
CA PHE A 8 -0.31 7.29 22.03
C PHE A 8 0.76 7.57 20.97
N ASP A 9 1.91 8.12 21.36
CA ASP A 9 3.06 8.26 20.45
C ASP A 9 3.55 6.89 19.95
N THR A 10 3.68 5.92 20.86
CA THR A 10 4.09 4.55 20.50
C THR A 10 3.10 3.90 19.52
N LEU A 11 1.79 4.04 19.74
CA LEU A 11 0.75 3.53 18.84
C LEU A 11 0.74 4.25 17.49
N THR A 12 1.02 5.55 17.49
CA THR A 12 1.16 6.34 16.26
C THR A 12 2.32 5.83 15.41
N ARG A 13 3.51 5.64 16.02
CA ARG A 13 4.68 5.08 15.33
C ARG A 13 4.45 3.65 14.83
N LEU A 14 3.74 2.82 15.60
CA LEU A 14 3.42 1.46 15.18
C LEU A 14 2.46 1.45 13.98
N SER A 15 1.42 2.27 14.02
CA SER A 15 0.46 2.40 12.91
C SER A 15 1.11 2.99 11.65
N GLU A 16 2.06 3.92 11.80
CA GLU A 16 2.86 4.45 10.69
C GLU A 16 3.65 3.34 10.00
N ARG A 17 4.39 2.54 10.78
CA ARG A 17 5.15 1.38 10.24
C ARG A 17 4.26 0.40 9.49
N ARG A 18 3.04 0.16 9.99
CA ARG A 18 2.06 -0.71 9.33
C ARG A 18 1.55 -0.11 8.03
N ARG A 19 1.19 1.19 8.02
CA ARG A 19 0.79 1.93 6.81
C ARG A 19 1.88 1.86 5.74
N ASP A 20 3.12 2.15 6.11
CA ASP A 20 4.25 2.15 5.17
C ASP A 20 4.57 0.73 4.67
N GLY A 21 4.43 -0.27 5.55
CA GLY A 21 4.49 -1.68 5.17
C GLY A 21 3.43 -2.07 4.14
N ALA A 22 2.18 -1.65 4.36
CA ALA A 22 1.08 -1.89 3.41
C ALA A 22 1.33 -1.19 2.06
N ALA A 23 1.89 0.02 2.07
CA ALA A 23 2.24 0.74 0.84
C ALA A 23 3.34 0.01 0.05
N ARG A 24 4.40 -0.47 0.72
CA ARG A 24 5.44 -1.29 0.08
C ARG A 24 4.87 -2.58 -0.51
N GLN A 25 4.00 -3.27 0.23
CA GLN A 25 3.35 -4.49 -0.25
C GLN A 25 2.44 -4.23 -1.46
N LEU A 26 1.72 -3.10 -1.50
CA LEU A 26 0.90 -2.73 -2.64
C LEU A 26 1.77 -2.46 -3.89
N ASN A 27 2.89 -1.75 -3.74
CA ASN A 27 3.79 -1.48 -4.85
C ASN A 27 4.38 -2.78 -5.45
N GLN A 28 4.84 -3.70 -4.60
CA GLN A 28 5.30 -5.01 -5.05
C GLN A 28 4.20 -5.80 -5.79
N GLN A 29 2.95 -5.67 -5.33
CA GLN A 29 1.83 -6.35 -5.96
C GLN A 29 1.48 -5.77 -7.32
N ARG A 30 1.53 -4.44 -7.47
CA ARG A 30 1.35 -3.75 -8.76
C ARG A 30 2.40 -4.20 -9.77
N GLN A 31 3.67 -4.29 -9.37
CA GLN A 31 4.73 -4.81 -10.24
C GLN A 31 4.45 -6.24 -10.73
N ARG A 32 3.89 -7.11 -9.88
CA ARG A 32 3.49 -8.47 -10.27
C ARG A 32 2.32 -8.47 -11.25
N GLN A 33 1.32 -7.62 -11.01
CA GLN A 33 0.19 -7.42 -11.92
C GLN A 33 0.66 -6.92 -13.29
N ASP A 34 1.52 -5.91 -13.33
CA ASP A 34 2.07 -5.34 -14.56
C ASP A 34 2.89 -6.38 -15.33
N SER A 35 3.73 -7.14 -14.63
CA SER A 35 4.50 -8.25 -15.22
C SER A 35 3.60 -9.33 -15.81
N ALA A 36 2.54 -9.73 -15.11
CA ALA A 36 1.57 -10.71 -15.62
C ALA A 36 0.82 -10.19 -16.85
N ALA A 37 0.42 -8.91 -16.84
CA ALA A 37 -0.26 -8.28 -17.97
C ALA A 37 0.67 -8.18 -19.20
N SER A 38 1.94 -7.82 -18.99
CA SER A 38 2.94 -7.77 -20.05
C SER A 38 3.16 -9.15 -20.69
N GLN A 39 3.30 -10.21 -19.88
CA GLN A 39 3.43 -11.58 -20.39
C GLN A 39 2.22 -12.01 -21.22
N LEU A 40 1.01 -11.69 -20.75
CA LEU A 40 -0.22 -11.96 -21.50
C LEU A 40 -0.21 -11.25 -22.86
N ALA A 41 0.10 -9.95 -22.87
CA ALA A 41 0.15 -9.16 -24.10
C ALA A 41 1.19 -9.73 -25.10
N THR A 42 2.36 -10.13 -24.61
CA THR A 42 3.38 -10.77 -25.45
C THR A 42 2.88 -12.05 -26.09
N LEU A 43 2.23 -12.94 -25.33
CA LEU A 43 1.70 -14.19 -25.88
C LEU A 43 0.54 -13.97 -26.85
N GLU A 44 -0.33 -12.99 -26.58
CA GLU A 44 -1.43 -12.64 -27.49
C GLU A 44 -0.92 -12.07 -28.81
N GLN A 45 0.10 -11.21 -28.78
CA GLN A 45 0.76 -10.69 -29.96
C GLN A 45 1.45 -11.82 -30.74
N TYR A 46 2.24 -12.64 -30.06
CA TYR A 46 2.93 -13.77 -30.67
C TYR A 46 1.95 -14.73 -31.37
N ARG A 47 0.78 -14.99 -30.76
CA ARG A 47 -0.28 -15.80 -31.38
C ARG A 47 -0.79 -15.18 -32.69
N LEU A 48 -0.99 -13.86 -32.71
CA LEU A 48 -1.46 -13.14 -33.89
C LEU A 48 -0.44 -13.24 -35.03
N ASP A 49 0.82 -12.94 -34.74
CA ASP A 49 1.92 -13.01 -35.71
C ASP A 49 2.08 -14.43 -36.26
N TYR A 50 2.02 -15.43 -35.38
CA TYR A 50 2.13 -16.84 -35.77
C TYR A 50 0.98 -17.30 -36.68
N ARG A 51 -0.25 -16.84 -36.42
CA ARG A 51 -1.41 -17.10 -37.29
C ARG A 51 -1.27 -16.45 -38.66
N GLN A 52 -0.75 -15.22 -38.72
CA GLN A 52 -0.52 -14.52 -39.99
C GLN A 52 0.53 -15.22 -40.84
N GLN A 53 1.67 -15.62 -40.24
CA GLN A 53 2.70 -16.40 -40.92
C GLN A 53 2.13 -17.72 -41.45
N MET A 54 1.26 -18.38 -40.69
CA MET A 54 0.64 -19.62 -41.13
C MET A 54 -0.29 -19.41 -42.34
N GLN A 55 -1.11 -18.36 -42.34
CA GLN A 55 -1.99 -18.05 -43.47
C GLN A 55 -1.19 -17.85 -44.77
N GLN A 56 -0.04 -17.18 -44.69
CA GLN A 56 0.86 -17.00 -45.83
C GLN A 56 1.43 -18.33 -46.34
N ARG A 57 1.83 -19.23 -45.44
CA ARG A 57 2.35 -20.55 -45.81
C ARG A 57 1.27 -21.48 -46.39
N LEU A 58 0.04 -21.42 -45.86
CA LEU A 58 -1.10 -22.15 -46.41
C LEU A 58 -1.39 -21.74 -47.86
N ALA A 59 -1.30 -20.44 -48.17
CA ALA A 59 -1.47 -19.94 -49.54
C ALA A 59 -0.40 -20.46 -50.52
N GLN A 60 0.74 -20.97 -50.02
CA GLN A 60 1.84 -21.50 -50.82
C GLN A 60 1.80 -23.03 -50.98
N GLY A 61 0.78 -23.70 -50.42
CA GLY A 61 0.66 -25.16 -50.44
C GLY A 61 1.47 -25.80 -49.29
N LEU A 62 0.78 -26.07 -48.19
CA LEU A 62 1.38 -26.63 -46.98
C LEU A 62 1.14 -28.15 -46.89
N ASP A 63 2.14 -28.90 -46.44
CA ASP A 63 1.99 -30.34 -46.24
C ASP A 63 1.12 -30.67 -45.00
N PRO A 64 0.43 -31.82 -44.97
CA PRO A 64 -0.45 -32.20 -43.87
C PRO A 64 0.23 -32.30 -42.48
N ALA A 65 1.50 -32.70 -42.41
CA ALA A 65 2.24 -32.79 -41.15
C ALA A 65 2.52 -31.40 -40.57
N SER A 66 2.91 -30.45 -41.41
CA SER A 66 3.06 -29.05 -41.00
C SER A 66 1.75 -28.43 -40.49
N TRP A 67 0.62 -28.81 -41.09
CA TRP A 67 -0.70 -28.38 -40.63
C TRP A 67 -1.03 -28.94 -39.24
N GLN A 68 -0.77 -30.22 -39.01
CA GLN A 68 -0.98 -30.85 -37.72
C GLN A 68 -0.10 -30.22 -36.62
N ASN A 69 1.17 -29.98 -36.91
CA ASN A 69 2.10 -29.32 -35.98
C ASN A 69 1.61 -27.92 -35.60
N PHE A 70 1.09 -27.16 -36.57
CA PHE A 70 0.49 -25.86 -36.32
C PHE A 70 -0.71 -25.94 -35.36
N GLN A 71 -1.63 -26.88 -35.58
CA GLN A 71 -2.82 -27.07 -34.73
C GLN A 71 -2.43 -27.46 -33.29
N THR A 72 -1.44 -28.34 -33.13
CA THR A 72 -0.95 -28.72 -31.81
C THR A 72 -0.30 -27.54 -31.09
N PHE A 73 0.56 -26.77 -31.79
CA PHE A 73 1.22 -25.62 -31.20
C PHE A 73 0.22 -24.51 -30.82
N ILE A 74 -0.73 -24.18 -31.70
CA ILE A 74 -1.70 -23.12 -31.41
C ILE A 74 -2.58 -23.47 -30.22
N ALA A 75 -2.99 -24.74 -30.08
CA ALA A 75 -3.72 -25.22 -28.92
C ALA A 75 -2.89 -25.09 -27.63
N SER A 76 -1.59 -25.42 -27.68
CA SER A 76 -0.70 -25.24 -26.53
C SER A 76 -0.54 -23.77 -26.13
N LEU A 77 -0.45 -22.87 -27.12
CA LEU A 77 -0.33 -21.44 -26.91
C LEU A 77 -1.61 -20.83 -26.35
N ASP A 78 -2.78 -21.24 -26.85
CA ASP A 78 -4.07 -20.81 -26.31
C ASP A 78 -4.26 -21.27 -24.86
N ASN A 79 -3.81 -22.48 -24.51
CA ASN A 79 -3.78 -22.94 -23.12
C ASN A 79 -2.86 -22.08 -22.23
N ALA A 80 -1.67 -21.70 -22.71
CA ALA A 80 -0.76 -20.83 -21.98
C ALA A 80 -1.34 -19.41 -21.79
N ILE A 81 -2.01 -18.87 -22.80
CA ILE A 81 -2.72 -17.59 -22.73
C ILE A 81 -3.85 -17.65 -21.71
N ALA A 82 -4.62 -18.74 -21.67
CA ALA A 82 -5.68 -18.93 -20.68
C ALA A 82 -5.13 -18.90 -19.25
N GLN A 83 -4.00 -19.57 -18.99
CA GLN A 83 -3.31 -19.53 -17.70
C GLN A 83 -2.81 -18.12 -17.36
N CYS A 84 -2.24 -17.40 -18.33
CA CYS A 84 -1.80 -16.01 -18.11
C CYS A 84 -2.97 -15.09 -17.78
N ARG A 85 -4.13 -15.25 -18.42
CA ARG A 85 -5.35 -14.49 -18.11
C ARG A 85 -5.85 -14.76 -16.68
N GLN A 86 -5.85 -16.02 -16.26
CA GLN A 86 -6.18 -16.38 -14.87
C GLN A 86 -5.22 -15.73 -13.88
N ARG A 87 -3.91 -15.75 -14.19
CA ARG A 87 -2.90 -15.09 -13.36
C ARG A 87 -3.13 -13.58 -13.27
N VAL A 88 -3.40 -12.89 -14.39
CA VAL A 88 -3.72 -11.46 -14.39
C VAL A 88 -4.94 -11.16 -13.50
N ALA A 89 -6.00 -11.96 -13.61
CA ALA A 89 -7.19 -11.80 -12.78
C ALA A 89 -6.88 -11.99 -11.29
N MET A 90 -6.09 -13.00 -10.95
CA MET A 90 -5.64 -13.26 -9.58
C MET A 90 -4.80 -12.09 -9.03
N GLU A 91 -3.78 -11.63 -9.77
CA GLU A 91 -2.91 -10.54 -9.33
C GLU A 91 -3.71 -9.22 -9.18
N THR A 92 -4.68 -8.98 -10.07
CA THR A 92 -5.58 -7.81 -10.00
C THR A 92 -6.46 -7.84 -8.74
N SER A 93 -7.05 -9.01 -8.43
CA SER A 93 -7.83 -9.19 -7.19
C SER A 93 -6.96 -8.94 -5.95
N GLN A 94 -5.73 -9.47 -5.93
CA GLN A 94 -4.79 -9.24 -4.84
C GLN A 94 -4.36 -7.77 -4.72
N THR A 95 -4.16 -7.04 -5.83
CA THR A 95 -3.89 -5.60 -5.82
C THR A 95 -5.03 -4.84 -5.15
N THR A 96 -6.29 -5.15 -5.50
CA THR A 96 -7.47 -4.53 -4.90
C THR A 96 -7.54 -4.77 -3.40
N ALA A 97 -7.32 -6.01 -2.95
CA ALA A 97 -7.30 -6.35 -1.52
C ALA A 97 -6.19 -5.60 -0.76
N ARG A 98 -4.98 -5.51 -1.33
CA ARG A 98 -3.87 -4.76 -0.71
C ARG A 98 -4.13 -3.26 -0.68
N HIS A 99 -4.79 -2.72 -1.69
CA HIS A 99 -5.21 -1.32 -1.72
C HIS A 99 -6.21 -1.02 -0.59
N GLN A 100 -7.24 -1.86 -0.41
CA GLN A 100 -8.19 -1.73 0.70
C GLN A 100 -7.49 -1.81 2.06
N ARG A 101 -6.52 -2.71 2.21
CA ARG A 101 -5.69 -2.77 3.43
C ARG A 101 -4.94 -1.47 3.67
N LEU A 102 -4.28 -0.90 2.67
CA LEU A 102 -3.57 0.37 2.80
C LEU A 102 -4.51 1.50 3.27
N VAL A 103 -5.70 1.59 2.68
CA VAL A 103 -6.72 2.58 3.09
C VAL A 103 -7.12 2.38 4.56
N SER A 104 -7.30 1.14 5.02
CA SER A 104 -7.63 0.85 6.42
C SER A 104 -6.50 1.24 7.39
N GLU A 105 -5.24 0.94 7.04
CA GLU A 105 -4.07 1.33 7.83
C GLU A 105 -3.89 2.85 7.88
N GLN A 106 -4.16 3.56 6.77
CA GLN A 106 -4.15 5.03 6.73
C GLN A 106 -5.20 5.64 7.67
N ARG A 107 -6.43 5.12 7.65
CA ARG A 107 -7.50 5.59 8.57
C ARG A 107 -7.13 5.33 10.03
N THR A 108 -6.58 4.16 10.32
CA THR A 108 -6.12 3.80 11.67
C THR A 108 -5.00 4.73 12.14
N HIS A 109 -4.02 5.01 11.28
CA HIS A 109 -2.92 5.91 11.59
C HIS A 109 -3.41 7.34 11.87
N ALA A 110 -4.29 7.89 11.02
CA ALA A 110 -4.89 9.20 11.23
C ALA A 110 -5.65 9.29 12.56
N ALA A 111 -6.36 8.23 12.96
CA ALA A 111 -7.05 8.19 14.25
C ALA A 111 -6.06 8.26 15.43
N TRP A 112 -4.94 7.52 15.38
CA TRP A 112 -3.91 7.57 16.42
C TRP A 112 -3.21 8.94 16.48
N GLN A 113 -2.91 9.54 15.33
CA GLN A 113 -2.35 10.89 15.27
C GLN A 113 -3.26 11.92 15.96
N GLY A 114 -4.57 11.88 15.67
CA GLY A 114 -5.53 12.78 16.29
C GLY A 114 -5.64 12.59 17.81
N LEU A 115 -5.54 11.35 18.31
CA LEU A 115 -5.52 11.08 19.76
C LEU A 115 -4.22 11.58 20.41
N ALA A 116 -3.07 11.36 19.76
CA ALA A 116 -1.77 11.82 20.26
C ALA A 116 -1.72 13.36 20.34
N GLU A 117 -2.23 14.05 19.32
CA GLU A 117 -2.29 15.52 19.29
C GLU A 117 -3.15 16.08 20.42
N ARG A 118 -4.34 15.50 20.64
CA ARG A 118 -5.22 15.91 21.75
C ARG A 118 -4.56 15.70 23.12
N ALA A 119 -3.93 14.54 23.33
CA ALA A 119 -3.23 14.24 24.58
C ALA A 119 -2.05 15.21 24.83
N ALA A 120 -1.31 15.57 23.77
CA ALA A 120 -0.22 16.54 23.86
C ALA A 120 -0.75 17.95 24.22
N LEU A 121 -1.87 18.37 23.64
CA LEU A 121 -2.51 19.64 23.95
C LEU A 121 -3.00 19.71 25.40
N GLU A 122 -3.63 18.65 25.90
CA GLU A 122 -4.05 18.55 27.31
C GLU A 122 -2.86 18.64 28.25
N THR A 123 -1.79 17.88 27.98
CA THR A 123 -0.55 17.91 28.77
C THR A 123 0.05 19.33 28.80
N SER A 124 0.10 20.02 27.66
CA SER A 124 0.60 21.40 27.57
C SER A 124 -0.25 22.38 28.37
N ARG A 125 -1.57 22.20 28.42
CA ARG A 125 -2.46 23.04 29.23
C ARG A 125 -2.21 22.82 30.72
N GLU A 126 -2.06 21.58 31.15
CA GLU A 126 -1.76 21.24 32.56
C GLU A 126 -0.41 21.80 33.01
N VAL A 127 0.63 21.67 32.18
CA VAL A 127 1.96 22.22 32.47
C VAL A 127 1.89 23.74 32.61
N ARG A 128 1.27 24.45 31.66
CA ARG A 128 1.10 25.90 31.75
C ARG A 128 0.32 26.33 32.99
N ALA A 129 -0.75 25.63 33.33
CA ALA A 129 -1.53 25.90 34.54
C ALA A 129 -0.74 25.65 35.84
N SER A 130 0.19 24.68 35.84
CA SER A 130 1.09 24.42 36.97
C SER A 130 2.18 25.50 37.09
N GLU A 131 2.80 25.88 35.97
CA GLU A 131 3.82 26.93 35.91
C GLU A 131 3.28 28.29 36.34
N GLN A 132 2.08 28.65 35.87
CA GLN A 132 1.40 29.88 36.27
C GLN A 132 1.18 29.91 37.79
N ARG A 133 0.63 28.83 38.37
CA ARG A 133 0.42 28.73 39.82
C ARG A 133 1.72 28.91 40.60
N ARG A 134 2.80 28.26 40.16
CA ARG A 134 4.12 28.38 40.79
C ARG A 134 4.67 29.81 40.70
N SER A 135 4.48 30.47 39.57
CA SER A 135 4.87 31.86 39.37
C SER A 135 4.09 32.81 40.29
N ASP A 136 2.78 32.64 40.39
CA ASP A 136 1.91 33.45 41.24
C ASP A 136 2.27 33.28 42.73
N GLU A 137 2.58 32.05 43.17
CA GLU A 137 3.08 31.77 44.52
C GLU A 137 4.40 32.49 44.82
N MET A 138 5.37 32.44 43.89
CA MET A 138 6.65 33.15 44.04
C MET A 138 6.46 34.66 44.10
N ALA A 139 5.59 35.22 43.25
CA ALA A 139 5.28 36.65 43.25
C ALA A 139 4.62 37.09 44.56
N MET A 140 3.66 36.31 45.07
CA MET A 140 3.03 36.56 46.38
C MET A 140 4.03 36.49 47.53
N GLN A 141 4.93 35.50 47.52
CA GLN A 141 5.97 35.37 48.55
C GLN A 141 6.98 36.53 48.51
N ALA A 142 7.34 37.02 47.32
CA ALA A 142 8.20 38.20 47.17
C ALA A 142 7.51 39.47 47.67
N TRP A 143 6.23 39.65 47.32
CA TRP A 143 5.41 40.75 47.84
C TRP A 143 5.31 40.76 49.36
N ARG A 144 5.01 39.61 49.98
CA ARG A 144 4.94 39.50 51.45
C ARG A 144 6.27 39.87 52.12
N ARG A 145 7.40 39.45 51.55
CA ARG A 145 8.74 39.81 52.05
C ARG A 145 9.03 41.31 51.95
N HIS A 146 8.57 41.95 50.88
CA HIS A 146 8.78 43.39 50.70
C HIS A 146 7.81 44.27 51.51
N ALA A 147 6.62 43.76 51.84
CA ALA A 147 5.62 44.46 52.65
C ALA A 147 5.81 44.27 54.17
N SER A 148 6.77 43.46 54.59
CA SER A 148 7.12 43.22 56.01
C SER A 148 8.41 43.93 56.45
N LEU A 149 8.89 44.87 55.64
CA LEU A 149 9.91 45.88 55.95
C LEU A 149 9.24 47.25 56.06
#